data_AF-A0A4Q7FXH1-F1
#
_entry.id   AF-A0A4Q7FXH1-F1
#
_cell.length_a   1.000
_cell.length_b   1.000
_cell.length_c   1.000
_cell.angle_alpha   90.00
_cell.angle_beta   90.00
_cell.angle_gamma   90.00
#
_symmetry.space_group_name_H-M   'P 1'
#
loop_
_entity.id
_entity.type
_entity.pdbx_description
1 polymer ?
#
loop_
_entity_poly.entity_id
_entity_poly.type
_entity_poly.pdbx_seq_one_letter_code
_entity_poly.pdbx_strand_id
1 'polypeptide(L)'
;MRSSSKLAMVLLAGVAIGAIAVQGLHAQGAKPKAYSVGEIEILDASAQAAYLPAARKAIEAAHGHALRTAAGRIVEIDGGPAPKGVGIVEWNSLDDAVAFYKSKAWADLAPQRDKAVKVVRRYVVEVEK
;
A
#
# COMPACT_ATOMS: atom_id res chain seq x y z
N MET A 1 17.72 -35.91 -44.89
CA MET A 1 16.57 -35.23 -44.27
C MET A 1 16.28 -35.80 -42.86
N ARG A 2 17.16 -35.60 -41.86
CA ARG A 2 16.97 -36.15 -40.48
C ARG A 2 17.50 -35.28 -39.32
N SER A 3 18.03 -34.08 -39.60
CA SER A 3 18.64 -33.21 -38.59
C SER A 3 17.79 -31.95 -38.24
N SER A 4 17.03 -31.38 -39.20
CA SER A 4 16.25 -30.16 -38.93
C SER A 4 15.00 -30.38 -38.06
N SER A 5 14.40 -31.57 -38.09
CA SER A 5 13.21 -31.89 -37.30
C SER A 5 13.49 -31.95 -35.78
N LYS A 6 14.72 -32.30 -35.38
CA LYS A 6 15.10 -32.38 -33.96
C LYS A 6 15.32 -30.99 -33.35
N LEU A 7 15.88 -30.05 -34.12
CA LEU A 7 16.10 -28.66 -33.70
C LEU A 7 14.77 -27.90 -33.56
N ALA A 8 13.82 -28.10 -34.48
CA ALA A 8 12.50 -27.47 -34.41
C ALA A 8 11.69 -27.94 -33.17
N MET A 9 11.83 -29.22 -32.79
CA MET A 9 11.11 -29.78 -31.64
C MET A 9 11.68 -29.33 -30.30
N VAL A 10 12.99 -29.08 -30.21
CA VAL A 10 13.63 -28.50 -29.02
C VAL A 10 13.24 -27.03 -28.82
N LEU A 11 13.10 -26.26 -29.90
CA LEU A 11 12.68 -24.86 -29.82
C LEU A 11 11.23 -24.71 -29.31
N LEU A 12 10.31 -25.59 -29.75
CA LEU A 12 8.91 -25.61 -29.32
C LEU A 12 8.75 -26.03 -27.84
N ALA A 13 9.55 -26.99 -27.37
CA ALA A 13 9.54 -27.40 -25.96
C ALA A 13 10.04 -26.27 -25.03
N GLY A 14 11.04 -25.49 -25.45
CA GLY A 14 11.56 -24.36 -24.68
C GLY A 14 10.55 -23.22 -24.50
N VAL A 15 9.77 -22.88 -25.54
CA VAL A 15 8.74 -21.84 -25.48
C VAL A 15 7.57 -22.25 -24.57
N ALA A 16 7.16 -23.52 -24.60
CA ALA A 16 6.08 -24.01 -23.75
C ALA A 16 6.44 -23.99 -22.25
N ILE A 17 7.66 -24.41 -21.88
CA ILE A 17 8.13 -24.38 -20.49
C ILE A 17 8.36 -22.93 -20.02
N GLY A 18 8.87 -22.06 -20.89
CA GLY A 18 9.04 -20.64 -20.60
C GLY A 18 7.72 -19.92 -20.31
N ALA A 19 6.65 -20.20 -21.07
CA ALA A 19 5.32 -19.60 -20.83
C ALA A 19 4.69 -20.08 -19.52
N ILE A 20 4.83 -21.37 -19.17
CA ILE A 20 4.32 -21.94 -17.91
C ILE A 20 5.09 -21.39 -16.70
N ALA A 21 6.40 -21.17 -16.83
CA ALA A 21 7.21 -20.55 -15.77
C ALA A 21 6.84 -19.08 -15.53
N VAL A 22 6.58 -18.30 -16.60
CA VAL A 22 6.15 -16.90 -16.48
C VAL A 22 4.73 -16.78 -15.90
N GLN A 23 3.82 -17.67 -16.28
CA GLN A 23 2.47 -17.74 -15.69
C GLN A 23 2.48 -18.27 -14.26
N GLY A 24 3.34 -19.25 -13.95
CA GLY A 24 3.51 -19.80 -12.61
C GLY A 24 4.16 -18.82 -11.62
N LEU A 25 5.03 -17.93 -12.09
CA LEU A 25 5.61 -16.86 -11.28
C LEU A 25 4.59 -15.74 -11.00
N HIS A 26 3.68 -15.46 -11.94
CA HIS A 26 2.49 -14.64 -11.69
C HIS A 26 1.48 -15.30 -10.72
N ALA A 27 1.48 -16.64 -10.63
CA ALA A 27 0.56 -17.43 -9.81
C ALA A 27 1.12 -17.85 -8.43
N GLN A 28 2.35 -17.48 -8.08
CA GLN A 28 2.74 -17.35 -6.67
C GLN A 28 1.96 -16.16 -6.11
N GLY A 29 0.70 -16.43 -5.75
CA GLY A 29 -0.38 -15.47 -5.64
C GLY A 29 0.04 -14.16 -4.99
N ALA A 30 -0.21 -13.05 -5.69
CA ALA A 30 -0.11 -11.73 -5.11
C ALA A 30 -0.80 -11.75 -3.75
N LYS A 31 -0.07 -11.36 -2.69
CA LYS A 31 -0.66 -11.26 -1.35
C LYS A 31 -1.92 -10.38 -1.44
N PRO A 32 -2.98 -10.70 -0.69
CA PRO A 32 -4.13 -9.81 -0.62
C PRO A 32 -3.66 -8.40 -0.26
N LYS A 33 -4.22 -7.39 -0.93
CA LYS A 33 -3.95 -6.01 -0.56
C LYS A 33 -4.42 -5.74 0.86
N ALA A 34 -3.88 -4.70 1.47
CA ALA A 34 -4.36 -4.23 2.76
C ALA A 34 -4.56 -2.71 2.74
N TYR A 35 -5.38 -2.21 3.67
CA TYR A 35 -5.69 -0.79 3.80
C TYR A 35 -5.43 -0.35 5.23
N SER A 36 -4.52 0.59 5.43
CA SER A 36 -4.43 1.26 6.72
C SER A 36 -5.37 2.46 6.75
N VAL A 37 -6.14 2.55 7.83
CA VAL A 37 -7.09 3.63 8.09
C VAL A 37 -6.64 4.32 9.36
N GLY A 38 -6.28 5.61 9.24
CA GLY A 38 -5.90 6.46 10.34
C GLY A 38 -6.95 7.54 10.56
N GLU A 39 -7.69 7.46 11.65
CA GLU A 39 -8.55 8.55 12.10
C GLU A 39 -7.72 9.56 12.88
N ILE A 40 -7.85 10.83 12.50
CA ILE A 40 -7.01 11.91 12.98
C ILE A 40 -7.84 13.15 13.30
N GLU A 41 -7.38 13.91 14.29
CA GLU A 41 -7.81 15.30 14.51
C GLU A 41 -6.73 16.22 13.96
N ILE A 42 -7.11 17.21 13.16
CA ILE A 42 -6.17 18.21 12.63
C ILE A 42 -5.92 19.24 13.73
N LEU A 43 -4.68 19.33 14.18
CA LEU A 43 -4.23 20.31 15.19
C LEU A 43 -3.77 21.60 14.52
N ASP A 44 -3.06 21.48 13.40
CA ASP A 44 -2.60 22.60 12.58
C ASP A 44 -2.62 22.20 11.09
N ALA A 45 -3.47 22.86 10.32
CA ALA A 45 -3.66 22.57 8.89
C ALA A 45 -2.43 22.91 8.04
N SER A 46 -1.67 23.95 8.40
CA SER A 46 -0.44 24.34 7.68
C SER A 46 0.68 23.33 7.95
N ALA A 47 0.84 22.93 9.20
CA ALA A 47 1.77 21.86 9.57
C ALA A 47 1.39 20.53 8.91
N GLN A 48 0.09 20.22 8.81
CA GLN A 48 -0.38 19.05 8.08
C GLN A 48 -0.03 19.12 6.59
N ALA A 49 -0.28 20.24 5.94
CA ALA A 49 0.06 20.44 4.53
C ALA A 49 1.57 20.27 4.27
N ALA A 50 2.42 20.76 5.18
CA ALA A 50 3.88 20.60 5.11
C ALA A 50 4.34 19.16 5.39
N TYR A 51 3.67 18.44 6.28
CA TYR A 51 4.00 17.07 6.68
C TYR A 51 3.60 16.02 5.63
N LEU A 52 2.43 16.19 4.99
CA LEU A 52 1.84 15.17 4.11
C LEU A 52 2.74 14.72 2.94
N PRO A 53 3.52 15.59 2.25
CA PRO A 53 4.44 15.15 1.21
C PRO A 53 5.50 14.17 1.71
N ALA A 54 6.10 14.41 2.88
CA ALA A 54 7.12 13.53 3.46
C ALA A 54 6.51 12.16 3.85
N ALA A 55 5.32 12.18 4.47
CA ALA A 55 4.60 10.96 4.81
C ALA A 55 4.27 10.12 3.58
N ARG A 56 3.75 10.73 2.52
CA ARG A 56 3.40 10.05 1.25
C ARG A 56 4.63 9.42 0.60
N LYS A 57 5.75 10.14 0.54
CA LYS A 57 7.01 9.61 0.01
C LYS A 57 7.50 8.40 0.80
N ALA A 58 7.42 8.45 2.13
CA ALA A 58 7.83 7.32 2.98
C ALA A 58 6.91 6.10 2.80
N ILE A 59 5.59 6.34 2.63
CA ILE A 59 4.60 5.32 2.33
C ILE A 59 4.88 4.65 0.97
N GLU A 60 5.12 5.44 -0.09
CA GLU A 60 5.41 4.96 -1.44
C GLU A 60 6.70 4.11 -1.48
N ALA A 61 7.73 4.53 -0.75
CA ALA A 61 8.97 3.78 -0.62
C ALA A 61 8.78 2.42 0.10
N ALA A 62 7.68 2.24 0.83
CA ALA A 62 7.34 1.03 1.57
C ALA A 62 6.18 0.26 0.93
N HIS A 63 6.00 0.37 -0.40
CA HIS A 63 4.98 -0.36 -1.16
C HIS A 63 3.53 0.01 -0.79
N GLY A 64 3.33 1.20 -0.22
CA GLY A 64 2.02 1.77 0.02
C GLY A 64 1.65 2.84 -1.01
N HIS A 65 0.35 3.06 -1.18
CA HIS A 65 -0.23 4.09 -2.03
C HIS A 65 -1.21 4.92 -1.19
N ALA A 66 -0.81 6.14 -0.85
CA ALA A 66 -1.65 7.03 -0.06
C ALA A 66 -2.81 7.57 -0.92
N LEU A 67 -4.05 7.31 -0.53
CA LEU A 67 -5.27 7.69 -1.28
C LEU A 67 -5.64 9.18 -1.14
N ARG A 68 -4.72 9.98 -0.57
CA ARG A 68 -4.84 11.45 -0.44
C ARG A 68 -6.09 11.94 0.32
N THR A 69 -6.64 11.15 1.24
CA THR A 69 -7.86 11.48 1.99
C THR A 69 -7.63 12.30 3.27
N ALA A 70 -6.40 12.38 3.79
CA ALA A 70 -6.10 12.94 5.11
C ALA A 70 -6.48 14.43 5.32
N ALA A 71 -6.68 15.18 4.24
CA ALA A 71 -7.16 16.56 4.24
C ALA A 71 -8.47 16.73 3.45
N GLY A 72 -9.16 15.61 3.17
CA GLY A 72 -10.41 15.59 2.42
C GLY A 72 -11.60 16.04 3.27
N ARG A 73 -12.66 16.51 2.60
CA ARG A 73 -13.96 16.72 3.22
C ARG A 73 -14.57 15.36 3.62
N ILE A 74 -15.07 15.28 4.84
CA ILE A 74 -15.80 14.12 5.34
C ILE A 74 -17.28 14.50 5.45
N VAL A 75 -18.14 13.58 5.05
CA VAL A 75 -19.60 13.71 5.15
C VAL A 75 -20.09 12.50 5.93
N GLU A 76 -20.84 12.77 6.99
CA GLU A 76 -21.56 11.74 7.74
C GLU A 76 -22.73 11.23 6.90
N ILE A 77 -22.94 9.91 6.87
CA ILE A 77 -24.02 9.27 6.10
C ILE A 77 -25.04 8.67 7.06
N ASP A 78 -24.64 7.65 7.85
CA ASP A 78 -25.51 6.97 8.82
C ASP A 78 -24.72 6.58 10.08
N GLY A 79 -25.43 6.37 11.19
CA GLY A 79 -24.88 5.85 12.43
C GLY A 79 -24.41 6.92 13.41
N GLY A 80 -23.10 6.92 13.71
CA GLY A 80 -22.48 7.82 14.68
C GLY A 80 -21.66 8.94 14.04
N PRO A 81 -21.08 9.84 14.86
CA PRO A 81 -20.34 10.99 14.36
C PRO A 81 -19.16 10.57 13.47
N ALA A 82 -19.06 11.19 12.31
CA ALA A 82 -17.92 10.97 11.42
C ALA A 82 -16.59 11.47 12.06
N PRO A 83 -15.45 10.81 11.78
CA PRO A 83 -14.14 11.30 12.21
C PRO A 83 -13.81 12.67 11.61
N LYS A 84 -13.02 13.47 12.32
CA LYS A 84 -12.61 14.82 11.88
C LYS A 84 -11.59 14.81 10.73
N GLY A 85 -10.94 13.69 10.50
CA GLY A 85 -9.95 13.48 9.44
C GLY A 85 -9.65 11.98 9.28
N VAL A 86 -9.42 11.54 8.05
CA VAL A 86 -9.14 10.14 7.74
C VAL A 86 -8.05 10.02 6.70
N GLY A 87 -6.91 9.42 7.05
CA GLY A 87 -5.88 9.00 6.09
C GLY A 87 -6.06 7.54 5.72
N ILE A 88 -6.23 7.25 4.43
CA ILE A 88 -6.28 5.88 3.91
C ILE A 88 -5.05 5.63 3.04
N VAL A 89 -4.41 4.48 3.24
CA VAL A 89 -3.30 3.99 2.42
C VAL A 89 -3.61 2.56 1.97
N GLU A 90 -3.54 2.31 0.67
CA GLU A 90 -3.54 0.96 0.12
C GLU A 90 -2.12 0.39 0.18
N TRP A 91 -1.97 -0.88 0.50
CA TRP A 91 -0.69 -1.58 0.62
C TRP A 91 -0.70 -2.83 -0.25
N ASN A 92 0.46 -3.17 -0.80
CA ASN A 92 0.64 -4.43 -1.53
C ASN A 92 0.37 -5.67 -0.66
N SER A 93 0.55 -5.58 0.66
CA SER A 93 0.20 -6.62 1.62
C SER A 93 0.00 -6.08 3.04
N LEU A 94 -0.64 -6.89 3.92
CA LEU A 94 -0.72 -6.59 5.35
C LEU A 94 0.67 -6.45 5.99
N ASP A 95 1.62 -7.29 5.58
CA ASP A 95 3.00 -7.26 6.09
C ASP A 95 3.70 -5.94 5.79
N ASP A 96 3.55 -5.41 4.57
CA ASP A 96 4.14 -4.12 4.18
C ASP A 96 3.62 -2.98 5.07
N ALA A 97 2.31 -2.97 5.33
CA ALA A 97 1.68 -1.98 6.20
C ALA A 97 2.22 -2.06 7.64
N VAL A 98 2.25 -3.27 8.21
CA VAL A 98 2.73 -3.49 9.58
C VAL A 98 4.21 -3.13 9.71
N ALA A 99 5.04 -3.53 8.73
CA ALA A 99 6.45 -3.20 8.69
C ALA A 99 6.66 -1.68 8.62
N PHE A 100 5.91 -0.98 7.77
CA PHE A 100 6.00 0.48 7.65
C PHE A 100 5.68 1.19 8.97
N TYR A 101 4.55 0.89 9.62
CA TYR A 101 4.16 1.58 10.85
C TYR A 101 5.04 1.25 12.07
N LYS A 102 5.80 0.16 12.03
CA LYS A 102 6.83 -0.19 13.03
C LYS A 102 8.23 0.32 12.66
N SER A 103 8.40 0.93 11.49
CA SER A 103 9.70 1.33 10.97
C SER A 103 10.23 2.62 11.60
N LYS A 104 11.56 2.79 11.53
CA LYS A 104 12.20 4.08 11.83
C LYS A 104 11.73 5.20 10.92
N ALA A 105 11.44 4.93 9.64
CA ALA A 105 10.94 5.93 8.71
C ALA A 105 9.61 6.55 9.17
N TRP A 106 8.71 5.75 9.75
CA TRP A 106 7.48 6.26 10.37
C TRP A 106 7.73 6.97 11.71
N ALA A 107 8.66 6.46 12.52
CA ALA A 107 9.00 7.08 13.80
C ALA A 107 9.63 8.46 13.64
N ASP A 108 10.52 8.64 12.66
CA ASP A 108 11.22 9.91 12.39
C ASP A 108 10.27 11.03 11.94
N LEU A 109 9.10 10.66 11.43
CA LEU A 109 8.03 11.58 11.05
C LEU A 109 7.21 12.08 12.25
N ALA A 110 7.33 11.45 13.43
CA ALA A 110 6.52 11.78 14.61
C ALA A 110 6.58 13.26 15.02
N PRO A 111 7.75 13.94 15.09
CA PRO A 111 7.79 15.34 15.51
C PRO A 111 7.02 16.30 14.59
N GLN A 112 6.94 15.99 13.29
CA GLN A 112 6.16 16.79 12.33
C GLN A 112 4.69 16.39 12.38
N ARG A 113 4.41 15.09 12.43
CA ARG A 113 3.06 14.53 12.53
C ARG A 113 2.34 15.03 13.78
N ASP A 114 2.98 14.99 14.93
CA ASP A 114 2.35 15.27 16.22
C ASP A 114 2.07 16.77 16.42
N LYS A 115 2.77 17.63 15.68
CA LYS A 115 2.40 19.06 15.54
C LYS A 115 1.19 19.24 14.63
N ALA A 116 1.10 18.45 13.57
CA ALA A 116 0.06 18.57 12.55
C ALA A 116 -1.28 17.96 12.99
N VAL A 117 -1.23 16.77 13.58
CA VAL A 117 -2.41 15.92 13.81
C VAL A 117 -2.28 15.10 15.08
N LYS A 118 -3.40 14.85 15.74
CA LYS A 118 -3.53 13.82 16.78
C LYS A 118 -4.09 12.56 16.13
N VAL A 119 -3.40 11.44 16.25
CA VAL A 119 -3.94 10.14 15.81
C VAL A 119 -4.92 9.64 16.86
N VAL A 120 -6.19 9.50 16.50
CA VAL A 120 -7.24 8.95 17.37
C VAL A 120 -7.11 7.43 17.40
N ARG A 121 -7.09 6.81 16.22
CA ARG A 121 -6.82 5.39 16.05
C ARG A 121 -6.22 5.13 14.67
N ARG A 122 -5.47 4.04 14.57
CA ARG A 122 -4.99 3.51 13.29
C ARG A 122 -5.06 2.00 13.32
N TYR A 123 -5.60 1.43 12.26
CA TYR A 123 -5.70 -0.01 12.07
C TYR A 123 -5.42 -0.35 10.61
N VAL A 124 -5.17 -1.62 10.32
CA VAL A 124 -4.96 -2.13 8.97
C VAL A 124 -5.96 -3.26 8.73
N VAL A 125 -6.60 -3.26 7.56
CA VAL A 125 -7.58 -4.24 7.14
C VAL A 125 -7.08 -4.90 5.87
N GLU A 126 -6.92 -6.22 5.88
CA GLU A 126 -6.58 -7.00 4.68
C GLU A 126 -7.85 -7.29 3.87
N VAL A 127 -7.72 -7.39 2.54
CA VAL A 127 -8.80 -7.81 1.65
C VAL A 127 -9.19 -9.27 1.94
N GLU A 128 -10.49 -9.55 1.96
CA GLU A 128 -11.01 -10.92 2.10
C GLU A 128 -10.60 -11.82 0.92
N LYS A 129 -10.59 -13.13 1.14
CA LYS A 129 -10.21 -14.12 0.13
C LYS A 129 -11.39 -14.57 -0.71
#